data_AF-A0A7R9YGD4-F1
#
_entry.id   AF-A0A7R9YGD4-F1
#
_cell.length_a   1.000
_cell.length_b   1.000
_cell.length_c   1.000
_cell.angle_alpha   90.00
_cell.angle_beta   90.00
_cell.angle_gamma   90.00
#
_symmetry.space_group_name_H-M   'P 1'
#
loop_
_entity.id
_entity.type
_entity.pdbx_description
1 polymer ?
#
loop_
_entity_poly.entity_id
_entity_poly.type
_entity_poly.pdbx_seq_one_letter_code
_entity_poly.pdbx_strand_id
1 'polypeptide(L)'
;LEVLKEEVMVDLAKLAKTVSDLSDGDGVYAMSSTLGSLEALLEFLKSSSIPVHAINIGPVHKMDVIRASTQLERHKPEYATILAFDVPVSKDAEKHAEDLGVKVMTAKIIYHLFDQFTSYMAQVKARKQE
;
A
#
# COMPACT_ATOMS: atom_id res chain seq x y z
N LEU A 1 -9.97 28.95 2.80
CA LEU A 1 -9.04 27.89 3.27
C LEU A 1 -9.81 26.72 3.88
N GLU A 2 -10.80 27.00 4.74
CA GLU A 2 -11.61 25.98 5.42
C GLU A 2 -12.45 25.13 4.45
N VAL A 3 -13.14 25.76 3.49
CA VAL A 3 -13.90 25.06 2.43
C VAL A 3 -13.04 24.11 1.60
N LEU A 4 -11.83 24.54 1.21
CA LEU A 4 -10.91 23.72 0.41
C LEU A 4 -10.40 22.50 1.22
N LYS A 5 -10.24 22.67 2.54
CA LYS A 5 -9.88 21.57 3.43
C LYS A 5 -11.02 20.56 3.55
N GLU A 6 -12.26 21.03 3.65
CA GLU A 6 -13.45 20.16 3.68
C GLU A 6 -13.59 19.33 2.41
N GLU A 7 -13.43 19.94 1.24
CA GLU A 7 -13.49 19.23 -0.06
C GLU A 7 -12.45 18.11 -0.14
N VAL A 8 -11.19 18.38 0.23
CA VAL A 8 -10.12 17.37 0.23
C VAL A 8 -10.41 16.25 1.24
N MET A 9 -10.95 16.58 2.42
CA MET A 9 -11.33 15.57 3.41
C MET A 9 -12.46 14.67 2.92
N VAL A 10 -13.40 15.22 2.15
CA VAL A 10 -14.46 14.42 1.50
C VAL A 10 -13.88 13.42 0.52
N ASP A 11 -12.92 13.83 -0.32
CA ASP A 11 -12.33 12.92 -1.31
C ASP A 11 -11.45 11.83 -0.66
N LEU A 12 -10.68 12.18 0.36
CA LEU A 12 -9.96 11.19 1.17
C LEU A 12 -10.91 10.19 1.84
N ALA A 13 -12.06 10.65 2.35
CA ALA A 13 -13.05 9.77 2.94
C ALA A 13 -13.67 8.81 1.91
N LYS A 14 -13.91 9.27 0.67
CA LYS A 14 -14.37 8.41 -0.42
C LYS A 14 -13.34 7.33 -0.76
N LEU A 15 -12.05 7.67 -0.78
CA LEU A 15 -10.99 6.69 -1.02
C LEU A 15 -10.89 5.69 0.12
N ALA A 16 -10.92 6.15 1.37
CA ALA A 16 -10.90 5.27 2.54
C ALA A 16 -12.07 4.29 2.51
N LYS A 17 -13.27 4.75 2.13
CA LYS A 17 -14.42 3.87 1.93
C LYS A 17 -14.18 2.86 0.82
N THR A 18 -13.62 3.28 -0.32
CA THR A 18 -13.27 2.36 -1.42
C THR A 18 -12.31 1.27 -0.95
N VAL A 19 -11.32 1.62 -0.12
CA VAL A 19 -10.39 0.66 0.49
C VAL A 19 -11.11 -0.33 1.41
N SER A 20 -12.03 0.16 2.25
CA SER A 20 -12.86 -0.70 3.11
C SER A 20 -13.78 -1.61 2.31
N ASP A 21 -14.29 -1.16 1.16
CA ASP A 21 -15.12 -1.97 0.27
C ASP A 21 -14.29 -3.03 -0.50
N LEU A 22 -12.98 -2.81 -0.65
CA LEU A 22 -12.06 -3.68 -1.37
C LEU A 22 -11.43 -4.78 -0.50
N SER A 23 -11.48 -4.67 0.82
CA SER A 23 -10.92 -5.68 1.70
C SER A 23 -11.57 -5.75 3.08
N ASP A 24 -11.66 -6.96 3.64
CA ASP A 24 -12.06 -7.20 5.03
C ASP A 24 -10.87 -6.99 6.00
N GLY A 25 -10.04 -5.99 5.71
CA GLY A 25 -8.80 -5.68 6.43
C GLY A 25 -7.56 -6.42 5.94
N ASP A 26 -7.66 -7.31 4.95
CA ASP A 26 -6.51 -7.99 4.32
C ASP A 26 -6.05 -7.24 3.07
N GLY A 27 -4.76 -6.99 2.91
CA GLY A 27 -4.26 -6.40 1.67
C GLY A 27 -2.99 -5.58 1.84
N VAL A 28 -2.52 -5.01 0.73
CA VAL A 28 -1.31 -4.17 0.73
C VAL A 28 -1.59 -2.78 1.32
N TYR A 29 -0.53 -2.10 1.72
CA TYR A 29 -0.57 -0.69 2.12
C TYR A 29 -0.14 0.18 0.93
N ALA A 30 -0.99 1.08 0.45
CA ALA A 30 -0.69 1.90 -0.74
C ALA A 30 -0.36 3.36 -0.38
N MET A 31 0.70 3.88 -1.00
CA MET A 31 1.29 5.19 -0.70
C MET A 31 1.56 5.97 -2.00
N SER A 32 1.36 7.28 -1.95
CA SER A 32 1.47 8.16 -3.13
C SER A 32 1.82 9.60 -2.75
N SER A 33 2.41 10.36 -3.68
CA SER A 33 2.75 11.78 -3.48
C SER A 33 1.53 12.71 -3.56
N THR A 34 0.50 12.33 -4.31
CA THR A 34 -0.72 13.12 -4.50
C THR A 34 -1.98 12.26 -4.43
N LEU A 35 -3.14 12.92 -4.28
CA LEU A 35 -4.45 12.25 -4.27
C LEU A 35 -4.76 11.59 -5.63
N GLY A 36 -4.58 12.31 -6.74
CA GLY A 36 -4.89 11.78 -8.07
C GLY A 36 -4.02 10.57 -8.46
N SER A 37 -2.75 10.56 -8.04
CA SER A 37 -1.90 9.38 -8.25
C SER A 37 -2.26 8.21 -7.33
N LEU A 38 -2.83 8.49 -6.15
CA LEU A 38 -3.35 7.45 -5.26
C LEU A 38 -4.62 6.83 -5.85
N GLU A 39 -5.52 7.64 -6.39
CA GLU A 39 -6.72 7.18 -7.11
C GLU A 39 -6.35 6.26 -8.28
N ALA A 40 -5.41 6.69 -9.13
CA ALA A 40 -4.94 5.90 -10.26
C ALA A 40 -4.32 4.56 -9.80
N LEU A 41 -3.53 4.59 -8.72
CA LEU A 41 -2.96 3.38 -8.13
C LEU A 41 -4.07 2.43 -7.62
N LEU A 42 -5.06 2.95 -6.90
CA LEU A 42 -6.17 2.16 -6.36
C LEU A 42 -7.05 1.55 -7.46
N GLU A 43 -7.38 2.31 -8.49
CA GLU A 43 -8.16 1.81 -9.63
C GLU A 43 -7.43 0.67 -10.34
N PHE A 44 -6.11 0.80 -10.50
CA PHE A 44 -5.28 -0.23 -11.08
C PHE A 44 -5.16 -1.50 -10.19
N LEU A 45 -5.00 -1.33 -8.87
CA LEU A 45 -4.96 -2.45 -7.93
C LEU A 45 -6.30 -3.20 -7.90
N LYS A 46 -7.42 -2.46 -7.96
CA LYS A 46 -8.77 -3.00 -8.07
C LYS A 46 -8.95 -3.82 -9.35
N SER A 47 -8.56 -3.29 -10.52
CA SER A 47 -8.66 -4.05 -11.78
C SER A 47 -7.80 -5.33 -11.78
N SER A 48 -6.75 -5.34 -10.97
CA SER A 48 -5.84 -6.49 -10.82
C SER A 48 -6.24 -7.44 -9.70
N SER A 49 -7.39 -7.22 -9.04
CA SER A 49 -7.85 -8.02 -7.88
C SER A 49 -6.83 -8.10 -6.73
N ILE A 50 -6.03 -7.04 -6.56
CA ILE A 50 -5.10 -6.89 -5.45
C ILE A 50 -5.84 -6.13 -4.33
N PRO A 51 -6.07 -6.76 -3.17
CA PRO A 51 -6.75 -6.08 -2.08
C PRO A 51 -5.83 -5.05 -1.42
N VAL A 52 -6.42 -3.94 -0.99
CA VAL A 52 -5.74 -2.84 -0.29
C VAL A 52 -6.40 -2.69 1.06
N HIS A 53 -5.62 -2.71 2.15
CA HIS A 53 -6.18 -2.57 3.50
C HIS A 53 -6.08 -1.14 4.04
N ALA A 54 -5.11 -0.36 3.57
CA ALA A 54 -4.88 1.00 4.02
C ALA A 54 -4.15 1.84 2.97
N ILE A 55 -4.36 3.16 3.07
CA ILE A 55 -3.76 4.16 2.20
C ILE A 55 -3.21 5.33 3.00
N ASN A 56 -2.21 6.01 2.47
CA ASN A 56 -1.73 7.29 2.99
C ASN A 56 -1.02 8.09 1.88
N ILE A 57 -0.83 9.40 2.09
CA ILE A 57 -0.20 10.34 1.16
C ILE A 57 1.06 10.92 1.80
N GLY A 58 2.15 10.91 1.04
CA GLY A 58 3.45 11.44 1.46
C GLY A 58 4.50 10.36 1.71
N PRO A 59 5.66 10.75 2.29
CA PRO A 59 6.77 9.83 2.53
C PRO A 59 6.40 8.65 3.43
N VAL A 60 7.06 7.51 3.23
CA VAL A 60 6.88 6.34 4.09
C VAL A 60 7.63 6.50 5.41
N HIS A 61 6.87 6.39 6.50
CA HIS A 61 7.36 6.48 7.87
C HIS A 61 7.16 5.16 8.63
N LYS A 62 7.79 5.08 9.80
CA LYS A 62 7.69 3.93 10.72
C LYS A 62 6.24 3.51 11.01
N MET A 63 5.32 4.46 11.16
CA MET A 63 3.91 4.15 11.43
C MET A 63 3.23 3.43 10.28
N ASP A 64 3.61 3.72 9.04
CA ASP A 64 3.08 3.03 7.87
C ASP A 64 3.55 1.57 7.84
N VAL A 65 4.82 1.34 8.22
CA VAL A 65 5.40 -0.01 8.36
C VAL A 65 4.69 -0.83 9.44
N ILE A 66 4.44 -0.24 10.61
CA ILE A 66 3.72 -0.90 11.70
C ILE A 66 2.28 -1.27 11.26
N ARG A 67 1.63 -0.41 10.49
CA ARG A 67 0.29 -0.73 9.95
C ARG A 67 0.36 -1.87 8.95
N ALA A 68 1.33 -1.84 8.04
CA ALA A 68 1.53 -2.92 7.07
C ALA A 68 1.91 -4.26 7.73
N SER A 69 2.65 -4.27 8.85
CA SER A 69 3.03 -5.50 9.54
C SER A 69 1.86 -6.25 10.16
N THR A 70 0.70 -5.60 10.38
CA THR A 70 -0.51 -6.26 10.89
C THR A 70 -0.98 -7.43 10.00
N GLN A 71 -0.64 -7.41 8.71
CA GLN A 71 -0.93 -8.50 7.78
C GLN A 71 -0.20 -9.80 8.16
N LEU A 72 0.95 -9.72 8.83
CA LEU A 72 1.67 -10.88 9.36
C LEU A 72 0.86 -11.57 10.47
N GLU A 73 0.32 -10.78 11.40
CA GLU A 73 -0.53 -11.27 12.50
C GLU A 73 -1.82 -11.90 11.98
N ARG A 74 -2.33 -11.40 10.85
CA ARG A 74 -3.50 -11.92 10.14
C ARG A 74 -3.20 -13.14 9.26
N HIS A 75 -1.99 -13.71 9.35
CA HIS A 75 -1.55 -14.87 8.56
C HIS A 75 -1.57 -14.64 7.05
N LYS A 76 -1.34 -13.38 6.62
CA LYS A 76 -1.23 -12.93 5.22
C LYS A 76 0.15 -12.31 4.95
N PRO A 77 1.26 -13.04 5.11
CA PRO A 77 2.61 -12.48 4.93
C PRO A 77 2.87 -11.93 3.53
N GLU A 78 2.18 -12.43 2.50
CA GLU A 78 2.18 -11.84 1.16
C GLU A 78 1.71 -10.37 1.13
N TYR A 79 0.81 -9.99 2.04
CA TYR A 79 0.22 -8.66 2.11
C TYR A 79 0.91 -7.72 3.08
N ALA A 80 1.91 -8.20 3.83
CA ALA A 80 2.83 -7.37 4.60
C ALA A 80 3.79 -6.61 3.66
N THR A 81 3.20 -5.81 2.76
CA THR A 81 3.85 -5.11 1.67
C THR A 81 3.32 -3.67 1.56
N ILE A 82 4.23 -2.71 1.46
CA ILE A 82 3.94 -1.31 1.14
C ILE A 82 4.26 -1.07 -0.34
N LEU A 83 3.27 -0.56 -1.08
CA LEU A 83 3.44 -0.07 -2.46
C LEU A 83 3.56 1.46 -2.44
N ALA A 84 4.77 1.98 -2.61
CA ALA A 84 5.11 3.39 -2.53
C ALA A 84 5.34 3.99 -3.93
N PHE A 85 4.34 4.71 -4.43
CA PHE A 85 4.37 5.38 -5.73
C PHE A 85 4.90 6.81 -5.60
N ASP A 86 6.05 7.07 -6.23
CA ASP A 86 6.68 8.40 -6.32
C ASP A 86 6.86 9.10 -4.95
N VAL A 87 7.16 8.33 -3.90
CA VAL A 87 7.42 8.85 -2.55
C VAL A 87 8.72 8.28 -1.98
N PRO A 88 9.47 9.08 -1.21
CA PRO A 88 10.65 8.58 -0.53
C PRO A 88 10.27 7.72 0.69
N VAL A 89 11.16 6.81 1.06
CA VAL A 89 11.08 6.02 2.28
C VAL A 89 12.07 6.59 3.28
N SER A 90 11.63 6.86 4.50
CA SER A 90 12.53 7.32 5.56
C SER A 90 13.44 6.18 6.02
N LYS A 91 14.68 6.49 6.42
CA LYS A 91 15.65 5.49 6.91
C LYS A 91 15.13 4.69 8.10
N ASP A 92 14.35 5.32 8.97
CA ASP A 92 13.73 4.64 10.11
C ASP A 92 12.66 3.65 9.66
N ALA A 93 11.90 3.99 8.61
CA ALA A 93 10.93 3.06 8.01
C ALA A 93 11.63 1.89 7.32
N GLU A 94 12.71 2.11 6.57
CA GLU A 94 13.49 1.02 5.94
C GLU A 94 13.96 0.02 6.99
N LYS A 95 14.59 0.52 8.07
CA LYS A 95 15.06 -0.33 9.17
C LYS A 95 13.92 -1.12 9.82
N HIS A 96 12.81 -0.46 10.13
CA HIS A 96 11.66 -1.15 10.74
C HIS A 96 11.03 -2.17 9.79
N ALA A 97 11.05 -1.91 8.48
CA ALA A 97 10.51 -2.83 7.50
C ALA A 97 11.35 -4.11 7.44
N GLU A 98 12.67 -3.99 7.51
CA GLU A 98 13.58 -5.14 7.66
C GLU A 98 13.32 -5.90 8.96
N ASP A 99 13.29 -5.19 10.10
CA ASP A 99 13.10 -5.79 11.44
C ASP A 99 11.76 -6.55 11.56
N LEU A 100 10.69 -6.02 10.96
CA LEU A 100 9.35 -6.60 11.02
C LEU A 100 9.04 -7.55 9.86
N GLY A 101 9.92 -7.68 8.87
CA GLY A 101 9.66 -8.50 7.67
C GLY A 101 8.59 -7.92 6.74
N VAL A 102 8.44 -6.59 6.71
CA VAL A 102 7.55 -5.88 5.79
C VAL A 102 8.32 -5.56 4.50
N LYS A 103 7.73 -5.91 3.35
CA LYS A 103 8.30 -5.59 2.04
C LYS A 103 7.95 -4.15 1.65
N VAL A 104 8.93 -3.30 1.38
CA VAL A 104 8.67 -1.97 0.80
C VAL A 104 9.06 -1.97 -0.67
N MET A 105 8.10 -1.71 -1.55
CA MET A 105 8.31 -1.59 -2.98
C MET A 105 8.14 -0.13 -3.39
N THR A 106 9.11 0.42 -4.11
CA THR A 106 9.06 1.80 -4.60
C THR A 106 9.13 1.82 -6.12
N ALA A 107 8.40 2.73 -6.74
CA ALA A 107 8.62 3.08 -8.15
C ALA A 107 8.08 4.47 -8.48
N LYS A 108 8.58 5.05 -9.57
CA LYS A 108 8.07 6.30 -10.15
C LYS A 108 6.97 6.09 -11.20
N ILE A 109 6.70 4.84 -11.56
CA ILE A 109 5.72 4.44 -12.59
C ILE A 109 4.87 3.31 -12.00
N ILE A 110 3.54 3.44 -12.05
CA ILE A 110 2.59 2.50 -11.42
C ILE A 110 2.81 1.07 -11.91
N TYR A 111 3.02 0.87 -13.22
CA TYR A 111 3.24 -0.45 -13.80
C TYR A 111 4.45 -1.18 -13.20
N HIS A 112 5.52 -0.46 -12.83
CA HIS A 112 6.68 -1.09 -12.21
C HIS A 112 6.41 -1.55 -10.77
N LEU A 113 5.50 -0.90 -10.03
CA LEU A 113 5.06 -1.42 -8.73
C LEU A 113 4.27 -2.71 -8.90
N PHE A 114 3.42 -2.75 -9.92
CA PHE A 114 2.63 -3.94 -10.22
C PHE A 114 3.49 -5.12 -10.64
N ASP A 115 4.45 -4.93 -11.53
CA ASP A 115 5.34 -6.00 -11.99
C ASP A 115 6.14 -6.57 -10.82
N GLN A 116 6.67 -5.69 -9.95
CA GLN A 116 7.36 -6.08 -8.73
C GLN A 116 6.45 -6.89 -7.80
N PHE A 117 5.22 -6.43 -7.57
CA PHE A 117 4.27 -7.10 -6.68
C PHE A 117 3.79 -8.43 -7.23
N THR A 118 3.44 -8.49 -8.51
CA THR A 118 2.97 -9.72 -9.19
C THR A 118 4.07 -10.77 -9.21
N SER A 119 5.31 -10.38 -9.51
CA SER A 119 6.46 -11.28 -9.43
C SER A 119 6.67 -11.81 -8.01
N TYR A 120 6.55 -10.94 -7.00
CA TYR A 120 6.63 -11.35 -5.60
C TYR A 120 5.53 -12.34 -5.21
N MET A 121 4.27 -12.05 -5.57
CA MET A 121 3.14 -12.94 -5.31
C MET A 121 3.32 -14.31 -5.97
N ALA A 122 3.81 -14.34 -7.22
CA ALA A 122 4.12 -15.59 -7.91
C ALA A 122 5.19 -16.39 -7.18
N GLN A 123 6.26 -15.75 -6.69
CA GLN A 123 7.31 -16.40 -5.90
C GLN A 123 6.80 -16.91 -4.56
N VAL A 124 5.96 -16.14 -3.86
CA VAL A 124 5.34 -16.58 -2.60
C VAL A 124 4.44 -17.79 -2.84
N LYS A 125 3.64 -17.78 -3.91
CA LYS A 125 2.77 -18.91 -4.28
C LYS A 125 3.59 -20.16 -4.60
N ALA A 126 4.67 -20.03 -5.35
CA ALA A 126 5.57 -21.14 -5.68
C ALA A 126 6.17 -21.77 -4.41
N ARG A 127 6.68 -20.95 -3.49
CA ARG A 127 7.24 -21.41 -2.20
C ARG A 127 6.22 -22.09 -1.27
N LYS A 128 4.92 -21.79 -1.41
CA LYS A 128 3.86 -22.45 -0.64
C LYS A 128 3.45 -23.82 -1.24
N GLN A 129 3.86 -24.12 -2.47
CA GLN A 129 3.53 -25.37 -3.18
C GLN A 129 4.65 -26.42 -3.11
N GLU A 130 5.82 -26.05 -2.61
CA GLU A 130 6.94 -26.93 -2.24
C GLU A 130 6.83 -27.37 -0.78
#